data_AF-A0A329BFP5-F1
#
_entry.id   AF-A0A329BFP5-F1
#
_cell.length_a   1.000
_cell.length_b   1.000
_cell.length_c   1.000
_cell.angle_alpha   90.00
_cell.angle_beta   90.00
_cell.angle_gamma   90.00
#
_symmetry.space_group_name_H-M   'P 1'
#
loop_
_entity.id
_entity.type
_entity.pdbx_description
1 polymer ?
#
loop_
_entity_poly.entity_id
_entity_poly.type
_entity_poly.pdbx_seq_one_letter_code
_entity_poly.pdbx_strand_id
1 'polypeptide(L)'
;MKSSVFNTLAAIASIGVTFAPLPCYADELDRQMDCTSSPHEFIGALLDNQSIEPKPMRIEANSVNSFRPTRGTKLSAFGFHVYAVFGYEQDEPMFKRGSGQPVKPSTYGVVVTAPAASVEASVRRAGSEATVHEVIPFLLTAVYCNGH
;
A
#
# COMPACT_ATOMS: atom_id res chain seq x y z
N MET A 1 -67.49 -27.27 37.72
CA MET A 1 -66.74 -27.14 36.45
C MET A 1 -66.59 -25.66 36.09
N LYS A 2 -65.41 -25.08 36.27
CA LYS A 2 -64.97 -23.89 35.52
C LYS A 2 -63.45 -23.77 35.66
N SER A 3 -62.73 -24.27 34.66
CA SER A 3 -61.27 -24.30 34.61
C SER A 3 -60.78 -22.91 34.19
N SER A 4 -59.97 -22.27 35.03
CA SER A 4 -59.28 -21.01 34.70
C SER A 4 -58.04 -21.34 33.88
N VAL A 5 -58.03 -20.95 32.61
CA VAL A 5 -56.88 -21.13 31.71
C VAL A 5 -55.93 -19.95 31.93
N PHE A 6 -54.74 -20.26 32.44
CA PHE A 6 -53.63 -19.34 32.62
C PHE A 6 -53.07 -18.89 31.26
N ASN A 7 -52.97 -17.57 31.04
CA ASN A 7 -52.28 -16.98 29.89
C ASN A 7 -50.80 -16.78 30.25
N THR A 8 -49.93 -17.63 29.73
CA THR A 8 -48.47 -17.53 29.89
C THR A 8 -47.89 -16.86 28.64
N LEU A 9 -47.55 -15.58 28.74
CA LEU A 9 -46.77 -14.87 27.72
C LEU A 9 -45.29 -15.24 27.88
N ALA A 10 -44.81 -16.14 27.02
CA ALA A 10 -43.38 -16.45 26.91
C ALA A 10 -42.70 -15.37 26.05
N ALA A 11 -41.92 -14.49 26.69
CA ALA A 11 -41.04 -13.56 26.00
C ALA A 11 -39.77 -14.29 25.53
N ILE A 12 -39.59 -14.43 24.23
CA ILE A 12 -38.38 -15.00 23.62
C ILE A 12 -37.35 -13.87 23.52
N ALA A 13 -36.33 -13.90 24.40
CA ALA A 13 -35.18 -13.00 24.31
C ALA A 13 -34.23 -13.50 23.22
N SER A 14 -34.25 -12.86 22.06
CA SER A 14 -33.29 -13.10 20.97
C SER A 14 -31.92 -12.52 21.34
N ILE A 15 -30.96 -13.40 21.65
CA ILE A 15 -29.54 -13.04 21.82
C ILE A 15 -28.97 -12.78 20.42
N GLY A 16 -28.89 -11.50 20.04
CA GLY A 16 -28.19 -11.07 18.84
C GLY A 16 -26.68 -11.12 19.07
N VAL A 17 -26.00 -12.12 18.49
CA VAL A 17 -24.54 -12.12 18.38
C VAL A 17 -24.16 -11.08 17.32
N THR A 18 -23.78 -9.88 17.74
CA THR A 18 -23.17 -8.89 16.85
C THR A 18 -21.78 -9.38 16.46
N PHE A 19 -21.64 -9.93 15.26
CA PHE A 19 -20.35 -10.07 14.59
C PHE A 19 -19.82 -8.67 14.29
N ALA A 20 -18.96 -8.14 15.16
CA ALA A 20 -18.17 -6.97 14.81
C ALA A 20 -17.18 -7.39 13.70
N PRO A 21 -17.17 -6.75 12.53
CA PRO A 21 -16.16 -7.02 11.52
C PRO A 21 -14.81 -6.63 12.13
N LEU A 22 -13.90 -7.59 12.26
CA LEU A 22 -12.52 -7.31 12.63
C LEU A 22 -11.96 -6.32 11.59
N PRO A 23 -11.38 -5.18 12.01
CA PRO A 23 -10.72 -4.28 11.07
C PRO A 23 -9.62 -5.06 10.35
N CYS A 24 -9.84 -5.33 9.07
CA CYS A 24 -8.79 -5.81 8.18
C CYS A 24 -7.94 -4.57 7.88
N TYR A 25 -6.93 -4.32 8.72
CA TYR A 25 -5.96 -3.27 8.48
C TYR A 25 -5.28 -3.57 7.13
N ALA A 26 -5.59 -2.78 6.12
CA ALA A 26 -4.74 -2.65 4.95
C ALA A 26 -3.53 -1.83 5.41
N ASP A 27 -2.33 -2.31 5.13
CA ASP A 27 -1.13 -1.51 5.38
C ASP A 27 -1.13 -0.37 4.35
N GLU A 28 -1.43 0.83 4.84
CA GLU A 28 -1.63 2.01 4.01
C GLU A 28 -0.38 2.87 4.00
N LEU A 29 0.19 3.04 2.79
CA LEU A 29 1.45 3.75 2.57
C LEU A 29 1.30 5.25 2.40
N ASP A 30 0.07 5.78 2.39
CA ASP A 30 -0.24 7.18 2.09
C ASP A 30 0.59 8.16 2.92
N ARG A 31 0.76 7.89 4.22
CA ARG A 31 1.56 8.73 5.11
C ARG A 31 3.06 8.68 4.83
N GLN A 32 3.56 7.58 4.28
CA GLN A 32 4.98 7.42 3.90
C GLN A 32 5.27 8.03 2.51
N MET A 33 4.22 8.35 1.76
CA MET A 33 4.28 8.98 0.43
C MET A 33 4.09 10.50 0.50
N ASP A 34 4.62 11.15 1.54
CA ASP A 34 4.59 12.62 1.71
C ASP A 34 5.82 13.33 1.08
N CYS A 35 6.71 12.57 0.45
CA CYS A 35 7.95 13.02 -0.16
C CYS A 35 8.97 13.66 0.79
N THR A 36 8.88 13.38 2.09
CA THR A 36 9.83 13.89 3.09
C THR A 36 10.90 12.87 3.52
N SER A 37 10.66 11.59 3.24
CA SER A 37 11.55 10.48 3.64
C SER A 37 12.65 10.22 2.60
N SER A 38 13.75 9.59 3.01
CA SER A 38 14.71 9.03 2.06
C SER A 38 14.22 7.67 1.50
N PRO A 39 14.72 7.23 0.33
CA PRO A 39 14.44 5.87 -0.14
C PRO A 39 14.93 4.79 0.83
N HIS A 40 16.05 4.99 1.51
CA HIS A 40 16.51 4.08 2.57
C HIS A 40 15.46 3.93 3.66
N GLU A 41 14.94 5.04 4.19
CA GLU A 41 13.93 5.02 5.26
C GLU A 41 12.63 4.35 4.79
N PHE A 42 12.15 4.73 3.61
CA PHE A 42 10.92 4.18 3.04
C PHE A 42 11.01 2.67 2.78
N ILE A 43 12.05 2.21 2.09
CA ILE A 43 12.22 0.79 1.76
C ILE A 43 12.61 0.00 3.00
N GLY A 44 13.47 0.54 3.86
CA GLY A 44 13.88 -0.08 5.12
C GLY A 44 12.69 -0.39 6.02
N ALA A 45 11.80 0.58 6.24
CA ALA A 45 10.60 0.37 7.05
C ALA A 45 9.71 -0.77 6.52
N LEU A 46 9.59 -0.91 5.20
CA LEU A 46 8.79 -1.97 4.58
C LEU A 46 9.46 -3.35 4.66
N LEU A 47 10.79 -3.40 4.62
CA LEU A 47 11.57 -4.62 4.84
C LEU A 47 11.47 -5.07 6.30
N ASP A 48 11.62 -4.13 7.24
CA ASP A 48 11.56 -4.40 8.68
C ASP A 48 10.18 -4.92 9.10
N ASN A 49 9.12 -4.33 8.55
CA ASN A 49 7.73 -4.77 8.77
C ASN A 49 7.34 -6.01 7.96
N GLN A 50 8.26 -6.55 7.14
CA GLN A 50 8.00 -7.66 6.23
C GLN A 50 6.82 -7.42 5.27
N SER A 51 6.53 -6.16 4.95
CA SER A 51 5.47 -5.76 4.02
C SER A 51 5.87 -5.99 2.57
N ILE A 52 7.17 -6.09 2.28
CA ILE A 52 7.73 -6.44 0.97
C ILE A 52 8.74 -7.59 1.05
N GLU A 53 8.87 -8.35 -0.04
CA GLU A 53 9.88 -9.39 -0.19
C GLU A 53 11.28 -8.75 -0.26
N PRO A 54 12.30 -9.26 0.46
CA PRO A 54 13.62 -8.64 0.55
C PRO A 54 14.44 -8.76 -0.74
N LYS A 55 14.04 -9.67 -1.64
CA LYS A 55 14.67 -9.81 -2.95
C LYS A 55 13.91 -8.94 -3.95
N PRO A 56 14.56 -7.97 -4.62
CA PRO A 56 13.93 -7.25 -5.71
C PRO A 56 13.42 -8.23 -6.77
N MET A 57 12.17 -8.04 -7.21
CA MET A 57 11.61 -8.78 -8.35
C MET A 57 12.21 -8.29 -9.68
N ARG A 58 12.69 -7.04 -9.71
CA ARG A 58 13.31 -6.42 -10.88
C ARG A 58 14.33 -5.38 -10.43
N ILE A 59 15.41 -5.26 -11.18
CA ILE A 59 16.40 -4.18 -11.06
C ILE A 59 16.47 -3.55 -12.45
N GLU A 60 16.11 -2.28 -12.55
CA GLU A 60 16.14 -1.55 -13.81
C GLU A 60 17.57 -1.16 -14.18
N ALA A 61 17.80 -0.85 -15.47
CA ALA A 61 19.12 -0.46 -15.95
C ALA A 61 19.67 0.79 -15.23
N ASN A 62 18.78 1.70 -14.80
CA ASN A 62 19.11 2.89 -14.03
C ASN A 62 19.24 2.64 -12.51
N SER A 63 19.35 1.37 -12.10
CA SER A 63 19.48 0.92 -10.70
C SER A 63 18.25 1.09 -9.81
N VAL A 64 17.07 1.42 -10.35
CA VAL A 64 15.82 1.35 -9.58
C VAL A 64 15.51 -0.11 -9.25
N ASN A 65 15.37 -0.42 -7.95
CA ASN A 65 15.04 -1.75 -7.47
C ASN A 65 13.54 -1.80 -7.19
N SER A 66 12.85 -2.79 -7.75
CA SER A 66 11.42 -3.01 -7.54
C SER A 66 11.22 -4.27 -6.70
N PHE A 67 10.46 -4.14 -5.62
CA PHE A 67 10.17 -5.14 -4.62
C PHE A 67 8.70 -5.54 -4.69
N ARG A 68 8.43 -6.81 -4.40
CA ARG A 68 7.07 -7.35 -4.38
C ARG A 68 6.48 -7.16 -3.00
N PRO A 69 5.21 -6.75 -2.86
CA PRO A 69 4.51 -6.91 -1.59
C PRO A 69 4.55 -8.37 -1.14
N THR A 70 4.72 -8.60 0.16
CA THR A 70 4.73 -9.94 0.73
C THR A 70 3.41 -10.65 0.42
N ARG A 71 3.49 -11.92 0.01
CA ARG A 71 2.31 -12.69 -0.40
C ARG A 71 1.30 -12.77 0.75
N GLY A 72 0.05 -12.44 0.44
CA GLY A 72 -1.03 -12.44 1.43
C GLY A 72 -1.18 -11.12 2.19
N THR A 73 -0.24 -10.17 2.05
CA THR A 73 -0.43 -8.81 2.58
C THR A 73 -1.37 -8.01 1.67
N LYS A 74 -2.09 -7.06 2.26
CA LYS A 74 -2.95 -6.11 1.54
C LYS A 74 -2.32 -4.73 1.65
N LEU A 75 -1.22 -4.55 0.92
CA LEU A 75 -0.54 -3.27 0.82
C LEU A 75 -1.33 -2.34 -0.11
N SER A 76 -1.64 -1.13 0.36
CA SER A 76 -2.36 -0.12 -0.41
C SER A 76 -1.67 1.24 -0.33
N ALA A 77 -1.87 2.05 -1.36
CA ALA A 77 -1.47 3.45 -1.40
C ALA A 77 -2.56 4.26 -2.13
N PHE A 78 -2.98 5.37 -1.53
CA PHE A 78 -4.03 6.26 -1.99
C PHE A 78 -5.36 5.53 -2.25
N GLY A 79 -5.65 4.49 -1.44
CA GLY A 79 -6.81 3.63 -1.59
C GLY A 79 -6.73 2.57 -2.71
N PHE A 80 -5.56 2.41 -3.35
CA PHE A 80 -5.36 1.45 -4.43
C PHE A 80 -4.40 0.33 -4.03
N HIS A 81 -4.61 -0.86 -4.58
CA HIS A 81 -3.71 -2.00 -4.34
C HIS A 81 -2.32 -1.74 -4.92
N VAL A 82 -1.30 -1.96 -4.10
CA VAL A 82 0.10 -1.87 -4.54
C VAL A 82 0.48 -3.13 -5.31
N TYR A 83 0.91 -2.94 -6.55
CA TYR A 83 1.49 -3.98 -7.40
C TYR A 83 2.98 -4.19 -7.11
N ALA A 84 3.71 -3.09 -6.92
CA ALA A 84 5.14 -3.08 -6.63
C ALA A 84 5.51 -1.88 -5.78
N VAL A 85 6.57 -2.02 -4.99
CA VAL A 85 7.25 -0.91 -4.30
C VAL A 85 8.61 -0.75 -4.97
N PHE A 86 9.13 0.46 -5.13
CA PHE A 86 10.46 0.64 -5.71
C PHE A 86 11.24 1.75 -5.03
N GLY A 87 12.57 1.66 -5.16
CA GLY A 87 13.47 2.67 -4.65
C GLY A 87 14.87 2.58 -5.24
N TYR A 88 15.59 3.69 -5.15
CA TYR A 88 17.01 3.79 -5.42
C TYR A 88 17.60 4.98 -4.67
N GLU A 89 18.74 4.75 -4.04
CA GLU A 89 19.56 5.78 -3.42
C GLU A 89 21.02 5.47 -3.68
N GLN A 90 21.81 6.53 -3.91
CA GLN A 90 23.21 6.37 -4.27
C GLN A 90 24.01 5.93 -3.05
N ASP A 91 24.96 5.00 -3.24
CA ASP A 91 25.90 4.53 -2.21
C ASP A 91 25.22 3.81 -1.03
N GLU A 92 23.95 3.45 -1.19
CA GLU A 92 23.16 2.71 -0.21
C GLU A 92 23.23 1.18 -0.46
N PRO A 93 23.76 0.38 0.49
CA PRO A 93 23.98 -1.06 0.29
C PRO A 93 22.71 -1.89 0.01
N MET A 94 21.53 -1.39 0.41
CA MET A 94 20.27 -2.09 0.17
C MET A 94 19.86 -2.11 -1.31
N PHE A 95 20.34 -1.16 -2.11
CA PHE A 95 19.98 -1.03 -3.52
C PHE A 95 21.03 -1.68 -4.42
N LYS A 96 20.61 -2.68 -5.19
CA LYS A 96 21.51 -3.34 -6.15
C LYS A 96 21.66 -2.49 -7.40
N ARG A 97 22.89 -2.38 -7.91
CA ARG A 97 23.16 -1.65 -9.14
C ARG A 97 22.62 -2.39 -10.36
N GLY A 98 21.98 -1.64 -11.25
CA GLY A 98 21.60 -2.10 -12.58
C GLY A 98 22.80 -2.14 -13.53
N SER A 99 22.55 -2.56 -14.77
CA SER A 99 23.59 -2.66 -15.81
C SER A 99 23.96 -1.35 -16.49
N GLY A 100 23.23 -0.26 -16.22
CA GLY A 100 23.41 1.06 -16.82
C GLY A 100 23.91 2.11 -15.84
N GLN A 101 23.90 3.37 -16.29
CA GLN A 101 24.23 4.49 -15.43
C GLN A 101 23.08 4.71 -14.43
N PRO A 102 23.35 4.78 -13.11
CA PRO A 102 22.30 5.00 -12.13
C PRO A 102 21.61 6.35 -12.33
N VAL A 103 20.30 6.39 -12.02
CA VAL A 103 19.54 7.65 -12.05
C VAL A 103 20.07 8.61 -10.98
N LYS A 104 20.07 9.91 -11.30
CA LYS A 104 20.18 10.99 -10.31
C LYS A 104 18.96 11.89 -10.52
N PRO A 105 18.22 12.30 -9.48
CA PRO A 105 18.41 12.07 -8.04
C PRO A 105 17.91 10.70 -7.55
N SER A 106 18.03 10.44 -6.24
CA SER A 106 17.41 9.31 -5.54
C SER A 106 15.88 9.32 -5.73
N THR A 107 15.21 8.17 -5.58
CA THR A 107 13.76 8.07 -5.77
C THR A 107 13.17 6.91 -5.00
N TYR A 108 11.91 7.04 -4.60
CA TYR A 108 11.12 5.95 -4.05
C TYR A 108 9.66 6.08 -4.44
N GLY A 109 8.92 4.97 -4.38
CA GLY A 109 7.49 5.01 -4.60
C GLY A 109 6.86 3.65 -4.78
N VAL A 110 5.66 3.68 -5.34
CA VAL A 110 4.81 2.52 -5.53
C VAL A 110 4.23 2.50 -6.93
N VAL A 111 3.97 1.31 -7.43
CA VAL A 111 3.09 1.09 -8.58
C VAL A 111 1.77 0.55 -8.05
N VAL A 112 0.67 1.22 -8.34
CA VAL A 112 -0.68 0.82 -7.94
C VAL A 112 -1.50 0.35 -9.13
N THR A 113 -2.48 -0.52 -8.87
CA THR A 113 -3.41 -1.04 -9.87
C THR A 113 -4.62 -0.13 -10.01
N ALA A 114 -4.49 0.97 -10.75
CA ALA A 114 -5.58 1.88 -11.10
C ALA A 114 -5.19 2.81 -12.28
N PRO A 115 -6.17 3.39 -12.99
CA PRO A 115 -5.91 4.42 -14.01
C PRO A 115 -5.33 5.71 -13.42
N ALA A 116 -4.41 6.36 -14.14
CA ALA A 116 -3.68 7.55 -13.67
C ALA A 116 -4.61 8.66 -13.15
N ALA A 117 -5.70 8.95 -13.86
CA ALA A 117 -6.67 9.98 -13.46
C ALA A 117 -7.30 9.73 -12.07
N SER A 118 -7.54 8.46 -11.71
CA SER A 118 -8.09 8.11 -10.38
C SER A 118 -7.04 8.24 -9.28
N VAL A 119 -5.80 7.90 -9.62
CA VAL A 119 -4.64 8.00 -8.74
C VAL A 119 -4.32 9.46 -8.45
N GLU A 120 -4.20 10.30 -9.48
CA GLU A 120 -3.98 11.76 -9.36
C GLU A 120 -5.03 12.42 -8.47
N ALA A 121 -6.31 12.09 -8.66
CA ALA A 121 -7.39 12.64 -7.85
C ALA A 121 -7.25 12.26 -6.36
N SER A 122 -6.69 11.08 -6.06
CA SER A 122 -6.53 10.60 -4.69
C SER A 122 -5.25 11.10 -4.02
N VAL A 123 -4.14 11.17 -4.75
CA VAL A 123 -2.90 11.82 -4.30
C VAL A 123 -3.18 13.28 -3.93
N ARG A 124 -3.88 14.02 -4.79
CA ARG A 124 -4.27 15.41 -4.52
C ARG A 124 -5.19 15.55 -3.30
N ARG A 125 -6.13 14.61 -3.10
CA ARG A 125 -7.03 14.62 -1.95
C ARG A 125 -6.27 14.36 -0.64
N ALA A 126 -5.25 13.51 -0.70
CA ALA A 126 -4.36 13.24 0.44
C ALA A 126 -3.40 14.40 0.73
N GLY A 127 -3.28 15.38 -0.16
CA GLY A 127 -2.35 16.51 -0.01
C GLY A 127 -0.88 16.11 -0.18
N SER A 128 -0.60 15.01 -0.90
CA SER A 128 0.76 14.56 -1.20
C SER A 128 1.30 15.26 -2.43
N GLU A 129 2.58 15.62 -2.39
CA GLU A 129 3.36 16.20 -3.50
C GLU A 129 3.93 15.13 -4.46
N ALA A 130 3.54 13.86 -4.29
CA ALA A 130 4.04 12.77 -5.11
C ALA A 130 3.65 12.93 -6.58
N THR A 131 4.58 12.58 -7.46
CA THR A 131 4.35 12.60 -8.91
C THR A 131 3.64 11.33 -9.36
N VAL A 132 2.64 11.48 -10.22
CA VAL A 132 1.90 10.37 -10.82
C VAL A 132 2.38 10.14 -12.26
N HIS A 133 2.64 8.89 -12.60
CA HIS A 133 3.07 8.50 -13.95
C HIS A 133 2.38 7.22 -14.39
N GLU A 134 1.74 7.25 -15.55
CA GLU A 134 1.11 6.06 -16.13
C GLU A 134 2.17 5.07 -16.62
N VAL A 135 2.12 3.83 -16.14
CA VAL A 135 3.05 2.75 -16.51
C VAL A 135 2.44 1.84 -17.56
N ILE A 136 1.20 1.39 -17.29
CA ILE A 136 0.37 0.64 -18.25
C ILE A 136 -0.95 1.38 -18.33
N PRO A 137 -1.33 1.91 -19.52
CA PRO A 137 -2.57 2.65 -19.69
C PRO A 137 -3.78 1.95 -19.09
N PHE A 138 -4.52 2.69 -18.28
CA PHE A 138 -5.73 2.24 -17.58
C PHE A 138 -5.56 1.12 -16.54
N LEU A 139 -4.34 0.63 -16.26
CA LEU A 139 -4.12 -0.51 -15.37
C LEU A 139 -3.09 -0.26 -14.27
N LEU A 140 -1.87 0.18 -14.62
CA LEU A 140 -0.79 0.38 -13.65
C LEU A 140 -0.31 1.83 -13.69
N THR A 141 -0.23 2.42 -12.51
CA THR A 141 0.21 3.79 -12.33
C THR A 141 1.27 3.85 -11.24
N ALA A 142 2.39 4.50 -11.53
CA ALA A 142 3.41 4.81 -10.55
C ALA A 142 3.04 6.10 -9.80
N VAL A 143 3.26 6.09 -8.48
CA VAL A 143 3.25 7.27 -7.62
C VAL A 143 4.59 7.32 -6.92
N TYR A 144 5.34 8.40 -7.08
CA TYR A 144 6.71 8.45 -6.62
C TYR A 144 7.14 9.83 -6.14
N CYS A 145 8.13 9.79 -5.26
CA CYS A 145 8.84 10.95 -4.77
C CYS A 145 10.29 10.89 -5.27
N ASN A 146 10.84 12.06 -5.57
CA ASN A 146 12.29 12.19 -5.71
C ASN A 146 12.86 12.34 -4.30
N GLY A 147 13.93 11.62 -4.00
CA GLY A 147 14.63 11.79 -2.73
C GLY A 147 15.38 13.12 -2.70
N HIS A 148 15.55 13.65 -1.49
CA HIS A 148 16.25 14.90 -1.21
C HIS A 148 17.75 14.69 -1.00
#